data_AF-F7Q0S2-F1
#
_entry.id   AF-F7Q0S2-F1
#
_cell.length_a   1.000
_cell.length_b   1.000
_cell.length_c   1.000
_cell.angle_alpha   90.00
_cell.angle_beta   90.00
_cell.angle_gamma   90.00
#
_symmetry.space_group_name_H-M   'P 1'
#
loop_
_entity.id
_entity.type
_entity.pdbx_description
1 polymer ?
#
loop_
_entity_poly.entity_id
_entity_poly.type
_entity_poly.pdbx_seq_one_letter_code
_entity_poly.pdbx_strand_id
1 'polypeptide(L)'
;MSNIRSIKYAARDGWAGGINLKNDYINRKPIKIEGPFAILEDIQIAIQSVYELTIDGVNIIIESFSKTSPRGVKLGNYLYENAILTKLLNNNVESEEIFNTINQLYMEM
;
A
#
# COMPACT_ATOMS: atom_id res chain seq x y z
N MET A 1 3.46 -9.17 -28.61
CA MET A 1 3.41 -9.49 -27.16
C MET A 1 4.62 -8.84 -26.50
N SER A 2 4.45 -8.16 -25.37
CA SER A 2 5.57 -7.47 -24.71
C SER A 2 6.62 -8.48 -24.23
N ASN A 3 7.91 -8.21 -24.48
CA ASN A 3 9.05 -9.04 -24.09
C ASN A 3 9.39 -8.89 -22.59
N ILE A 4 8.39 -8.75 -21.73
CA ILE A 4 8.60 -8.58 -20.28
C ILE A 4 9.17 -9.89 -19.73
N ARG A 5 10.36 -9.82 -19.14
CA ARG A 5 11.07 -10.96 -18.53
C ARG A 5 11.11 -10.89 -17.00
N SER A 6 10.85 -9.71 -16.43
CA SER A 6 10.91 -9.48 -15.00
C SER A 6 9.78 -8.53 -14.58
N ILE A 7 9.11 -8.85 -13.48
CA ILE A 7 8.08 -8.02 -12.85
C ILE A 7 8.48 -7.84 -11.39
N LYS A 8 8.57 -6.59 -10.96
CA LYS A 8 8.71 -6.21 -9.55
C LYS A 8 7.43 -5.51 -9.13
N TYR A 9 6.85 -5.89 -8.00
CA TYR A 9 5.62 -5.28 -7.51
C TYR A 9 5.71 -4.92 -6.03
N ALA A 10 5.17 -3.76 -5.70
CA ALA A 10 5.24 -3.19 -4.35
C ALA A 10 4.20 -3.83 -3.42
N ALA A 11 2.94 -3.85 -3.84
CA ALA A 11 1.80 -4.21 -3.01
C ALA A 11 0.91 -5.25 -3.69
N ARG A 12 0.36 -6.18 -2.91
CA ARG A 12 -0.69 -7.11 -3.35
C ARG A 12 -2.03 -6.41 -3.50
N ASP A 13 -2.35 -5.47 -2.60
CA ASP A 13 -3.62 -4.76 -2.43
C ASP A 13 -4.84 -5.71 -2.46
N GLY A 14 -5.41 -5.97 -1.28
CA GLY A 14 -6.51 -6.92 -1.11
C GLY A 14 -7.85 -6.53 -1.75
N TRP A 15 -8.00 -5.30 -2.26
CA TRP A 15 -9.24 -4.81 -2.85
C TRP A 15 -9.15 -4.68 -4.37
N ALA A 16 -8.23 -3.85 -4.85
CA ALA A 16 -8.08 -3.52 -6.28
C ALA A 16 -6.79 -4.10 -6.89
N GLY A 17 -5.94 -4.73 -6.07
CA GLY A 17 -4.65 -5.23 -6.49
C GLY A 17 -4.66 -6.62 -7.11
N GLY A 18 -3.55 -6.93 -7.77
CA GLY A 18 -3.24 -8.26 -8.28
C GLY A 18 -2.79 -9.18 -7.15
N ILE A 19 -3.72 -9.65 -6.32
CA ILE A 19 -3.43 -10.55 -5.18
C ILE A 19 -2.65 -11.79 -5.62
N ASN A 20 -2.79 -12.20 -6.89
CA ASN A 20 -2.16 -13.40 -7.42
C ASN A 20 -1.49 -13.22 -8.80
N LEU A 21 -0.26 -12.69 -8.79
CA LEU A 21 0.64 -12.73 -9.96
C LEU A 21 1.20 -14.14 -10.25
N LYS A 22 0.87 -15.15 -9.44
CA LYS A 22 1.23 -16.56 -9.63
C LYS A 22 0.01 -17.38 -10.04
N ASN A 23 -0.45 -17.17 -11.28
CA ASN A 23 -1.49 -18.00 -11.90
C ASN A 23 -0.91 -18.90 -13.00
N ASP A 24 -1.67 -19.90 -13.43
CA ASP A 24 -1.24 -20.87 -14.45
C ASP A 24 -0.75 -20.23 -15.75
N TYR A 25 -1.35 -19.11 -16.14
CA TYR A 25 -0.95 -18.39 -17.35
C TYR A 25 0.42 -17.73 -17.20
N ILE A 26 0.66 -17.04 -16.09
CA ILE A 26 1.93 -16.35 -15.82
C ILE A 26 3.05 -17.35 -15.52
N ASN A 27 2.76 -18.42 -14.78
CA ASN A 27 3.74 -19.47 -14.43
C ASN A 27 4.28 -20.22 -15.65
N ARG A 28 3.53 -20.28 -16.76
CA ARG A 28 3.99 -20.87 -18.03
C ARG A 28 4.90 -19.93 -18.83
N LYS A 29 5.02 -18.66 -18.44
CA LYS A 29 5.89 -17.70 -19.10
C LYS A 29 7.24 -17.63 -18.41
N PRO A 30 8.33 -17.40 -19.15
CA PRO A 30 9.67 -17.18 -18.57
C PRO A 30 9.76 -15.76 -17.97
N ILE A 31 8.93 -15.47 -16.96
CA ILE A 31 8.86 -14.18 -16.27
C ILE A 31 9.31 -14.39 -14.83
N LYS A 32 10.32 -13.65 -14.39
CA LYS A 32 10.74 -13.59 -12.99
C LYS A 32 9.85 -12.59 -12.25
N ILE A 33 9.18 -13.03 -11.20
CA ILE A 33 8.36 -12.16 -10.35
C ILE A 33 9.05 -11.98 -8.99
N GLU A 34 9.16 -10.73 -8.55
CA GLU A 34 9.75 -10.35 -7.26
C GLU A 34 8.81 -9.38 -6.53
N GLY A 35 8.53 -9.66 -5.26
CA GLY A 35 7.57 -8.93 -4.45
C GLY A 35 6.57 -9.87 -3.73
N PRO A 36 5.63 -9.32 -2.95
CA PRO A 36 5.52 -7.89 -2.65
C PRO A 36 6.69 -7.41 -1.79
N PHE A 37 6.96 -6.11 -1.80
CA PHE A 37 7.94 -5.50 -0.91
C PHE A 37 7.19 -4.98 0.32
N ALA A 38 7.33 -5.66 1.47
CA ALA A 38 6.50 -5.43 2.65
C ALA A 38 6.39 -3.96 3.08
N ILE A 39 7.50 -3.22 3.11
CA ILE A 39 7.51 -1.79 3.46
C ILE A 39 6.69 -0.96 2.46
N LEU A 40 6.88 -1.21 1.16
CA LEU A 40 6.15 -0.48 0.12
C LEU A 40 4.66 -0.84 0.11
N GLU A 41 4.33 -2.10 0.38
CA GLU A 41 2.95 -2.54 0.57
C GLU A 41 2.32 -1.82 1.77
N ASP A 42 2.95 -1.84 2.93
CA ASP A 42 2.40 -1.26 4.15
C ASP A 42 2.25 0.27 4.04
N ILE A 43 3.21 0.98 3.42
CA ILE A 43 3.12 2.43 3.21
C ILE A 43 2.00 2.78 2.22
N GLN A 44 1.89 2.06 1.10
CA GLN A 44 0.83 2.31 0.13
C GLN A 44 -0.55 2.05 0.73
N ILE A 45 -0.71 0.94 1.46
CA ILE A 45 -1.94 0.60 2.16
C ILE A 45 -2.25 1.65 3.23
N ALA A 46 -1.26 2.13 3.99
CA ALA A 46 -1.48 3.17 4.99
C ALA A 46 -2.03 4.47 4.39
N ILE A 47 -1.46 4.94 3.29
CA ILE A 47 -1.93 6.15 2.59
C ILE A 47 -3.35 5.96 2.07
N GLN A 48 -3.62 4.83 1.41
CA GLN A 48 -4.96 4.53 0.90
C GLN A 48 -5.96 4.40 2.05
N SER A 49 -5.58 3.78 3.16
CA SER A 49 -6.42 3.66 4.34
C SER A 49 -6.86 5.01 4.88
N VAL A 50 -5.97 6.02 4.92
CA VAL A 50 -6.36 7.37 5.34
C VAL A 50 -7.44 7.94 4.43
N TYR A 51 -7.32 7.77 3.11
CA TYR A 51 -8.35 8.20 2.17
C TYR A 51 -9.68 7.48 2.41
N GLU A 52 -9.67 6.15 2.52
CA GLU A 52 -10.89 5.37 2.76
C GLU A 52 -11.57 5.72 4.10
N LEU A 53 -10.80 6.11 5.11
CA LEU A 53 -11.33 6.54 6.42
C LEU A 53 -11.98 7.93 6.37
N THR A 54 -11.68 8.75 5.36
CA THR A 54 -12.32 10.08 5.19
C THR A 54 -13.69 10.02 4.51
N ILE A 55 -14.06 8.87 3.95
CA ILE A 55 -15.31 8.67 3.22
C ILE A 55 -16.30 7.94 4.12
N ASP A 56 -17.54 8.43 4.21
CA ASP A 56 -18.61 7.78 4.97
C ASP A 56 -19.04 6.45 4.32
N GLY A 57 -18.98 5.35 5.07
CA GLY A 57 -19.47 4.04 4.62
C GLY A 57 -18.98 2.84 5.44
N VAL A 58 -19.59 1.67 5.20
CA VAL A 58 -19.10 0.38 5.73
C VAL A 58 -17.77 0.06 5.06
N ASN A 59 -16.68 0.09 5.83
CA ASN A 59 -15.33 0.11 5.28
C ASN A 59 -14.78 -1.29 4.91
N ILE A 60 -15.50 -1.96 4.02
CA ILE A 60 -15.13 -3.25 3.41
C ILE A 60 -13.75 -3.22 2.75
N ILE A 61 -13.29 -2.05 2.32
CA ILE A 61 -11.97 -1.86 1.70
C ILE A 61 -10.87 -1.98 2.75
N ILE A 62 -11.00 -1.26 3.88
CA ILE A 62 -10.08 -1.41 5.03
C ILE A 62 -10.08 -2.84 5.55
N GLU A 63 -11.24 -3.49 5.64
CA GLU A 63 -11.31 -4.91 6.02
C GLU A 63 -10.52 -5.79 5.04
N SER A 64 -10.63 -5.53 3.73
CA SER A 64 -9.87 -6.28 2.73
C SER A 64 -8.36 -6.02 2.83
N PHE A 65 -7.96 -4.77 3.04
CA PHE A 65 -6.57 -4.41 3.28
C PHE A 65 -6.02 -5.09 4.53
N SER A 66 -6.80 -5.18 5.61
CA SER A 66 -6.34 -5.78 6.87
C SER A 66 -5.94 -7.26 6.72
N LYS A 67 -6.53 -7.98 5.75
CA LYS A 67 -6.18 -9.37 5.42
C LYS A 67 -4.85 -9.51 4.71
N THR A 68 -4.41 -8.48 3.99
CA THR A 68 -3.18 -8.51 3.19
C THR A 68 -2.03 -7.78 3.89
N SER A 69 -2.30 -6.59 4.44
CA SER A 69 -1.37 -5.71 5.14
C SER A 69 -2.02 -5.17 6.44
N PRO A 70 -2.05 -5.99 7.52
CA PRO A 70 -2.58 -5.54 8.81
C PRO A 70 -1.74 -4.41 9.42
N ARG A 71 -0.42 -4.42 9.18
CA ARG A 71 0.50 -3.38 9.67
C ARG A 71 0.29 -2.06 8.91
N GLY A 72 0.09 -2.11 7.59
CA GLY A 72 -0.26 -0.93 6.80
C GLY A 72 -1.58 -0.30 7.23
N VAL A 73 -2.62 -1.10 7.46
CA VAL A 73 -3.91 -0.60 8.00
C VAL A 73 -3.73 0.05 9.38
N LYS A 74 -2.95 -0.58 10.28
CA LYS A 74 -2.66 0.00 11.60
C LYS A 74 -1.97 1.36 11.49
N LEU A 75 -0.98 1.48 10.60
CA LEU A 75 -0.32 2.75 10.32
C LEU A 75 -1.30 3.77 9.71
N GLY A 76 -2.16 3.36 8.78
CA GLY A 76 -3.19 4.21 8.19
C GLY A 76 -4.16 4.79 9.21
N ASN A 77 -4.65 3.97 10.14
CA ASN A 77 -5.48 4.44 11.27
C ASN A 77 -4.73 5.47 12.11
N TYR A 78 -3.46 5.21 12.44
CA TYR A 78 -2.63 6.16 13.19
C TYR A 78 -2.45 7.50 12.46
N LEU A 79 -2.15 7.45 11.15
CA LEU A 79 -2.01 8.65 10.32
C LEU A 79 -3.31 9.46 10.26
N TYR A 80 -4.47 8.78 10.16
CA TYR A 80 -5.78 9.39 10.13
C TYR A 80 -6.15 10.06 11.47
N GLU A 81 -6.06 9.32 12.58
CA GLU A 81 -6.38 9.81 13.92
C GLU A 81 -5.55 11.04 14.31
N ASN A 82 -4.29 11.12 13.85
CA ASN A 82 -3.38 12.23 14.12
C ASN A 82 -3.40 13.33 13.04
N ALA A 83 -4.22 13.18 12.01
CA ALA A 83 -4.31 14.06 10.84
C ALA A 83 -2.95 14.38 10.20
N ILE A 84 -2.03 13.39 10.16
CA ILE A 84 -0.64 13.59 9.75
C ILE A 84 -0.55 13.98 8.28
N LEU A 85 -1.23 13.23 7.40
CA LEU A 85 -1.23 13.52 5.96
C LEU A 85 -1.81 14.91 5.65
N THR A 86 -2.91 15.29 6.31
CA THR A 86 -3.52 16.61 6.16
C THR A 86 -2.56 17.73 6.56
N LYS A 87 -1.83 17.58 7.67
CA LYS A 87 -0.83 18.56 8.12
C LYS A 87 0.32 18.70 7.12
N LEU A 88 0.81 17.59 6.56
CA LEU A 88 1.89 17.60 5.57
C LEU A 88 1.43 18.26 4.26
N LEU A 89 0.21 17.95 3.80
CA LEU A 89 -0.37 18.56 2.59
C LEU A 89 -0.56 20.08 2.75
N ASN A 90 -1.06 20.53 3.90
CA ASN A 90 -1.25 21.97 4.16
C ASN A 90 0.06 22.76 4.18
N ASN A 91 1.19 22.09 4.45
CA ASN A 91 2.51 22.68 4.44
C ASN A 91 3.20 22.61 3.06
N ASN A 92 2.50 22.15 2.02
CA ASN A 92 3.05 21.93 0.67
C ASN A 92 4.34 21.08 0.68
N VAL A 93 4.37 20.06 1.54
CA VAL A 93 5.51 19.14 1.63
C VAL A 93 5.58 18.27 0.37
N GLU A 94 6.81 18.08 -0.14
CA GLU A 94 7.05 17.25 -1.33
C GLU A 94 6.71 15.78 -1.07
N SER A 95 6.31 15.06 -2.13
CA SER A 95 5.89 13.65 -2.01
C SER A 95 6.98 12.74 -1.43
N GLU A 96 8.26 13.04 -1.70
CA GLU A 96 9.41 12.33 -1.15
C GLU A 96 9.48 12.46 0.38
N GLU A 97 9.30 13.68 0.89
CA GLU A 97 9.36 13.96 2.33
C GLU A 97 8.15 13.37 3.07
N ILE A 98 6.97 13.37 2.43
CA ILE A 98 5.79 12.63 2.92
C ILE A 98 6.13 11.14 3.05
N PHE A 99 6.69 10.52 2.01
CA PHE A 99 7.05 9.11 2.04
C PHE A 99 8.08 8.81 3.13
N ASN A 100 9.13 9.63 3.25
CA ASN A 100 10.17 9.46 4.27
C ASN A 100 9.60 9.58 5.69
N THR A 101 8.68 10.52 5.92
CA THR A 101 8.02 10.69 7.22
C THR A 101 7.19 9.46 7.58
N ILE A 102 6.38 8.95 6.64
CA ILE A 102 5.56 7.75 6.87
C ILE A 102 6.45 6.52 7.08
N ASN A 103 7.53 6.39 6.30
CA ASN A 103 8.49 5.31 6.44
C ASN A 103 9.19 5.34 7.81
N GLN A 104 9.55 6.53 8.31
CA GLN A 104 10.12 6.66 9.65
C GLN A 104 9.13 6.19 10.72
N LEU A 105 7.88 6.66 10.67
CA LEU A 105 6.82 6.22 11.58
C LEU A 105 6.57 4.70 11.50
N TYR A 106 6.62 4.14 10.29
CA TYR A 106 6.50 2.70 10.08
C TYR A 106 7.58 1.89 10.80
N MET A 107 8.82 2.40 10.81
CA MET A 107 9.97 1.74 11.44
C MET A 107 9.94 1.84 12.97
N GLU A 108 9.21 2.82 13.53
CA GLU A 108 9.06 3.05 14.97
C GLU A 108 7.90 2.23 15.60
N MET A 109 7.02 1.65 14.78
CA MET A 109 5.82 0.87 15.19
C MET A 109 6.03 -0.65 15.25
#